data_AF-D9X994-F1
#
_entry.id   AF-D9X994-F1
#
_cell.length_a   1.000
_cell.length_b   1.000
_cell.length_c   1.000
_cell.angle_alpha   90.00
_cell.angle_beta   90.00
_cell.angle_gamma   90.00
#
_symmetry.space_group_name_H-M   'P 1'
#
loop_
_entity.id
_entity.type
_entity.pdbx_description
1 polymer ?
#
loop_
_entity_poly.entity_id
_entity_poly.type
_entity_poly.pdbx_seq_one_letter_code
_entity_poly.pdbx_strand_id
1 'polypeptide(L)'
;MAHKKGASSTRNGRDSNAQRLGVKRFGGQVVNAGEILVRQRGTHFHPGAGVGRGGDDTLFALEAGSVQFGTHRGRKVVNIVPVA
;
A
#
# COMPACT_ATOMS: atom_id res chain seq x y z
N MET A 1 -49.35 11.92 31.99
CA MET A 1 -48.27 12.13 31.00
C MET A 1 -47.05 11.34 31.45
N ALA A 2 -46.95 10.08 31.04
CA ALA A 2 -45.90 9.18 31.51
C ALA A 2 -44.66 9.29 30.62
N HIS A 3 -43.53 9.66 31.23
CA HIS A 3 -42.23 9.72 30.61
C HIS A 3 -41.80 8.36 30.08
N LYS A 4 -41.43 8.31 28.80
CA LYS A 4 -40.21 7.62 28.40
C LYS A 4 -39.54 8.46 27.32
N LYS A 5 -38.42 9.10 27.69
CA LYS A 5 -37.39 9.56 26.75
C LYS A 5 -36.95 8.31 25.99
N GLY A 6 -37.56 8.04 24.83
CA GLY A 6 -37.33 6.83 24.05
C GLY A 6 -35.87 6.74 23.64
N ALA A 7 -35.22 5.64 24.03
CA ALA A 7 -33.80 5.41 23.89
C ALA A 7 -33.37 5.43 22.40
N SER A 8 -32.27 6.12 22.12
CA SER A 8 -31.63 6.12 20.80
C SER A 8 -31.13 4.71 20.46
N SER A 9 -31.61 4.10 19.36
CA SER A 9 -31.08 2.82 18.87
C SER A 9 -29.88 3.07 17.97
N THR A 10 -28.69 2.62 18.35
CA THR A 10 -27.54 2.61 17.45
C THR A 10 -27.60 1.36 16.57
N ARG A 11 -27.90 1.54 15.28
CA ARG A 11 -27.89 0.46 14.26
C ARG A 11 -26.54 0.30 13.54
N ASN A 12 -25.57 1.15 13.87
CA ASN A 12 -24.28 1.22 13.20
C ASN A 12 -23.17 0.89 14.22
N GLY A 13 -22.56 -0.29 14.09
CA GLY A 13 -21.45 -0.75 14.94
C GLY A 13 -20.60 -1.84 14.28
N ARG A 14 -20.74 -2.01 12.95
CA ARG A 14 -19.97 -2.98 12.18
C ARG A 14 -18.86 -2.25 11.45
N ASP A 15 -17.63 -2.68 11.68
CA ASP A 15 -16.47 -2.29 10.90
C ASP A 15 -15.66 -3.56 10.55
N SER A 16 -14.89 -3.49 9.47
CA SER A 16 -14.02 -4.58 9.04
C SER A 16 -12.66 -4.49 9.72
N ASN A 17 -11.99 -5.63 9.86
CA ASN A 17 -10.62 -5.64 10.38
C ASN A 17 -9.66 -4.85 9.48
N ALA A 18 -8.67 -4.20 10.09
CA ALA A 18 -7.64 -3.47 9.38
C ALA A 18 -6.77 -4.41 8.51
N GLN A 19 -6.62 -4.05 7.23
CA GLN A 19 -5.94 -4.87 6.22
C GLN A 19 -4.41 -4.65 6.14
N ARG A 20 -3.86 -3.77 7.00
CA ARG A 20 -2.42 -3.44 7.06
C ARG A 20 -1.85 -3.03 5.69
N LEU A 21 -2.59 -2.25 4.92
CA LEU A 21 -2.12 -1.64 3.67
C LEU A 21 -1.00 -0.63 3.94
N GLY A 22 -0.38 -0.12 2.88
CA GLY A 22 0.67 0.89 2.92
C GLY A 22 2.05 0.39 2.47
N VAL A 23 2.99 1.33 2.49
CA VAL A 23 4.39 1.12 2.16
C VAL A 23 5.05 0.20 3.20
N LYS A 24 5.83 -0.76 2.73
CA LYS A 24 6.58 -1.75 3.54
C LYS A 24 8.08 -1.52 3.47
N ARG A 25 8.56 -0.96 2.35
CA ARG A 25 9.95 -0.55 2.15
C ARG A 25 10.00 0.90 1.67
N PHE A 26 10.79 1.71 2.37
CA PHE A 26 10.93 3.15 2.12
C PHE A 26 12.14 3.45 1.24
N GLY A 27 12.21 4.68 0.73
CA GLY A 27 13.30 5.10 -0.15
C GLY A 27 14.68 4.92 0.49
N GLY A 28 15.64 4.42 -0.30
CA GLY A 28 17.01 4.14 0.12
C GLY A 28 17.21 2.80 0.84
N GLN A 29 16.15 2.06 1.15
CA GLN A 29 16.28 0.74 1.77
C GLN A 29 16.72 -0.30 0.75
N VAL A 30 17.69 -1.14 1.13
CA VAL A 30 18.11 -2.30 0.35
C VAL A 30 17.06 -3.40 0.48
N VAL A 31 16.70 -3.98 -0.65
CA VAL A 31 15.71 -5.06 -0.77
C VAL A 31 16.25 -6.18 -1.64
N ASN A 32 15.78 -7.40 -1.37
CA ASN A 32 16.06 -8.56 -2.21
C ASN A 32 15.02 -8.71 -3.32
N ALA A 33 15.34 -9.50 -4.34
CA ALA A 33 14.34 -9.90 -5.34
C ALA A 33 13.17 -10.65 -4.67
N GLY A 34 11.95 -10.35 -5.10
CA GLY A 34 10.69 -10.88 -4.55
C GLY A 34 10.14 -10.15 -3.33
N GLU A 35 10.87 -9.18 -2.77
CA GLU A 35 10.46 -8.52 -1.54
C GLU A 35 9.30 -7.53 -1.77
N ILE A 36 8.34 -7.49 -0.83
CA ILE A 36 7.16 -6.63 -0.94
C ILE A 36 7.52 -5.18 -0.60
N LEU A 37 7.20 -4.25 -1.50
CA LEU A 37 7.48 -2.84 -1.38
C LEU A 37 6.27 -2.05 -0.86
N VAL A 38 5.09 -2.30 -1.44
CA VAL A 38 3.84 -1.59 -1.11
C VAL A 38 2.66 -2.55 -1.21
N ARG A 39 1.84 -2.64 -0.16
CA ARG A 39 0.51 -3.27 -0.23
C ARG A 39 -0.54 -2.19 -0.41
N GLN A 40 -1.34 -2.26 -1.46
CA GLN A 40 -2.31 -1.21 -1.80
C GLN A 40 -3.61 -1.80 -2.32
N ARG A 41 -4.63 -0.95 -2.49
CA ARG A 41 -5.86 -1.26 -3.22
C ARG A 41 -5.97 -0.26 -4.35
N GLY A 42 -6.01 -0.75 -5.59
CA GLY A 42 -5.74 0.10 -6.75
C GLY A 42 -4.28 0.55 -6.79
N THR A 43 -3.94 1.31 -7.83
CA THR A 43 -2.57 1.75 -8.09
C THR A 43 -2.33 3.19 -7.62
N HIS A 44 -2.18 3.38 -6.31
CA HIS A 44 -1.67 4.64 -5.76
C HIS A 44 -0.22 4.88 -6.16
N PHE A 45 0.59 3.82 -6.07
CA PHE A 45 1.91 3.73 -6.66
C PHE A 45 1.88 2.76 -7.84
N HIS A 46 2.62 3.11 -8.89
CA HIS A 46 2.74 2.31 -10.09
C HIS A 46 4.10 1.60 -10.12
N PRO A 47 4.18 0.41 -10.72
CA PRO A 47 5.46 -0.26 -10.93
C PRO A 47 6.33 0.58 -11.88
N GLY A 48 7.58 0.78 -11.50
CA GLY A 48 8.61 1.36 -12.33
C GLY A 48 9.70 0.33 -12.67
N ALA A 49 10.95 0.78 -12.82
CA ALA A 49 12.07 -0.10 -13.14
C ALA A 49 12.34 -1.11 -12.01
N GLY A 50 12.54 -2.39 -12.34
CA GLY A 50 12.84 -3.43 -11.36
C GLY A 50 11.69 -3.77 -10.39
N VAL A 51 10.45 -3.34 -10.67
CA VAL A 51 9.29 -3.58 -9.79
C VAL A 51 8.14 -4.24 -10.55
N GLY A 52 7.60 -5.32 -9.98
CA GLY A 52 6.42 -6.02 -10.46
C GLY A 52 5.15 -5.60 -9.73
N ARG A 53 3.99 -5.86 -10.34
CA ARG A 53 2.67 -5.69 -9.73
C ARG A 53 1.95 -7.03 -9.64
N GLY A 54 1.53 -7.41 -8.43
CA GLY A 54 0.73 -8.59 -8.17
C GLY A 54 -0.73 -8.43 -8.59
N GLY A 55 -1.50 -9.52 -8.55
CA GLY A 55 -2.92 -9.50 -8.91
C GLY A 55 -3.80 -8.67 -7.97
N ASP A 56 -3.34 -8.41 -6.75
CA ASP A 56 -4.03 -7.58 -5.75
C ASP A 56 -3.49 -6.13 -5.67
N ASP A 57 -2.76 -5.70 -6.71
CA ASP A 57 -2.05 -4.42 -6.83
C ASP A 57 -0.82 -4.25 -5.93
N THR A 58 -0.41 -5.27 -5.16
CA THR A 58 0.83 -5.24 -4.37
C THR A 58 2.05 -5.05 -5.27
N LEU A 59 2.95 -4.15 -4.91
CA LEU A 59 4.23 -3.95 -5.59
C LEU A 59 5.33 -4.74 -4.90
N PHE A 60 6.16 -5.43 -5.71
CA PHE A 60 7.28 -6.24 -5.23
C PHE A 60 8.53 -6.04 -6.11
N ALA A 61 9.72 -6.23 -5.54
CA ALA A 61 10.98 -6.11 -6.27
C ALA A 61 11.19 -7.30 -7.21
N LEU A 62 11.61 -7.06 -8.45
CA LEU A 62 12.01 -8.11 -9.41
C LEU A 62 13.49 -8.45 -9.29
N GLU A 63 14.29 -7.50 -8.79
CA GLU A 63 15.73 -7.62 -8.63
C GLU A 63 16.15 -7.03 -7.27
N ALA A 64 17.34 -7.39 -6.80
CA ALA A 64 17.91 -6.84 -5.58
C ALA A 64 18.47 -5.43 -5.85
N GLY A 65 18.35 -4.54 -4.87
CA GLY A 65 18.84 -3.16 -4.99
C GLY A 65 18.22 -2.25 -3.94
N SER A 66 18.25 -0.94 -4.19
CA SER A 66 17.70 0.08 -3.30
C SER A 66 16.37 0.63 -3.82
N VAL A 67 15.41 0.83 -2.93
CA VAL A 67 14.09 1.36 -3.30
C VAL A 67 14.18 2.85 -3.60
N GLN A 68 13.63 3.29 -4.73
CA GLN A 68 13.52 4.70 -5.09
C GLN A 68 12.07 5.05 -5.44
N PHE A 69 11.51 6.02 -4.72
CA PHE A 69 10.21 6.61 -5.06
C PHE A 69 10.42 7.76 -6.04
N GLY A 70 9.55 7.86 -7.04
CA GLY A 70 9.62 8.93 -8.04
C GLY A 70 8.27 9.26 -8.63
N THR A 71 8.30 10.13 -9.65
CA THR A 71 7.13 10.47 -10.45
C THR A 71 7.45 10.28 -11.93
N HIS A 72 6.54 9.65 -12.66
CA HIS A 72 6.64 9.47 -14.09
C HIS A 72 5.31 9.81 -14.74
N ARG A 73 5.31 10.80 -15.65
CA ARG A 73 4.10 11.31 -16.34
C ARG A 73 2.95 11.63 -15.36
N GLY A 74 3.27 12.30 -14.25
CA GLY A 74 2.30 12.69 -13.22
C GLY A 74 1.84 11.55 -12.29
N ARG A 75 2.34 10.32 -12.46
CA ARG A 75 2.02 9.18 -11.58
C ARG A 75 3.16 8.90 -10.62
N LYS A 76 2.83 8.56 -9.37
CA LYS A 76 3.82 8.08 -8.40
C LYS A 76 4.28 6.68 -8.80
N VAL A 77 5.58 6.47 -8.90
CA VAL A 77 6.21 5.21 -9.28
C VAL A 77 7.19 4.74 -8.21
N VAL A 78 7.40 3.43 -8.13
CA VAL A 78 8.44 2.80 -7.31
C VAL A 78 9.41 2.10 -8.25
N ASN A 79 10.70 2.41 -8.11
CA ASN A 79 11.79 1.78 -8.84
C ASN A 79 12.72 1.05 -7.85
N ILE A 80 13.45 0.07 -8.36
CA ILE A 80 14.65 -0.45 -7.74
C ILE A 80 15.86 0.09 -8.51
N VAL A 81 16.83 0.64 -7.77
CA VAL A 81 18.13 1.04 -8.29
C VAL A 81 19.14 -0.03 -7.87
N PRO A 82 19.73 -0.79 -8.80
CA PRO A 82 20.74 -1.78 -8.49
C PRO A 82 21.89 -1.15 -7.69
N VAL A 83 22.23 -1.75 -6.54
CA VAL A 83 23.38 -1.34 -5.75
C VAL A 83 24.51 -2.27 -6.16
N ALA A 84 25.58 -1.70 -6.70
CA ALA A 84 26.80 -2.44 -7.09
C ALA A 84 27.55 -2.95 -5.86
#